data_AF-A0A352HPH4-F1
#
_entry.id   AF-A0A352HPH4-F1
#
_cell.length_a   1.000
_cell.length_b   1.000
_cell.length_c   1.000
_cell.angle_alpha   90.00
_cell.angle_beta   90.00
_cell.angle_gamma   90.00
#
_symmetry.space_group_name_H-M   'P 1'
#
loop_
_entity.id
_entity.type
_entity.pdbx_description
1 polymer ?
#
loop_
_entity_poly.entity_id
_entity_poly.type
_entity_poly.pdbx_seq_one_letter_code
_entity_poly.pdbx_strand_id
1 'polypeptide(L)'
;MALNMRSLLNYENYPAVMRPLLAAIAMLFACAGASGEQVTVEGVNYELENGSAEVVSVNEAELPQDLVLPDTIRHNGGKYALKKLRAESFTTSDGLLQSVTIPGTVTEIEENAFCTTGLKRINMALSDVYLSVDGVLFSRDMKVLYRCPDAYETSERYLMPDCVEEIASYALADCKFQGEMRDCFEMFDGLKKIGDFAFVSSNVVSVKMPDSVTTLGERCFLSCKDLASVKLSESLTELPDGCFDYCSRLASLVVPASVTKLGDFCKRTTMD
;
A
#
# COMPACT_ATOMS: atom_id res chain seq x y z
N MET A 1 -15.50 12.75 -22.94
CA MET A 1 -16.18 11.76 -22.10
C MET A 1 -15.09 11.01 -21.35
N ALA A 2 -14.61 11.58 -20.24
CA ALA A 2 -13.57 10.97 -19.44
C ALA A 2 -14.19 9.83 -18.64
N LEU A 3 -13.94 8.57 -19.03
CA LEU A 3 -14.26 7.44 -18.17
C LEU A 3 -13.39 7.56 -16.91
N ASN A 4 -14.03 7.62 -15.76
CA ASN A 4 -13.41 7.70 -14.46
C ASN A 4 -12.62 6.41 -14.21
N MET A 5 -11.29 6.45 -14.31
CA MET A 5 -10.41 5.27 -14.12
C MET A 5 -10.63 4.57 -12.76
N ARG A 6 -11.12 5.30 -11.74
CA ARG A 6 -11.47 4.73 -10.43
C ARG A 6 -12.54 3.63 -10.49
N SER A 7 -13.43 3.62 -11.49
CA SER A 7 -14.45 2.56 -11.59
C SER A 7 -13.95 1.29 -12.28
N LEU A 8 -12.83 1.35 -13.01
CA LEU A 8 -12.23 0.22 -13.74
C LEU A 8 -11.22 -0.57 -12.89
N LEU A 9 -10.72 0.02 -11.80
CA LEU A 9 -9.72 -0.59 -10.89
C LEU A 9 -10.32 -1.28 -9.67
N ASN A 10 -11.66 -1.43 -9.58
CA ASN A 10 -12.29 -2.31 -8.58
C ASN A 10 -12.05 -3.78 -8.95
N TYR A 11 -10.82 -4.26 -8.71
CA TYR A 11 -10.32 -5.61 -8.99
C TYR A 11 -11.16 -6.72 -8.34
N GLU A 12 -11.93 -6.39 -7.30
CA GLU A 12 -12.78 -7.34 -6.57
C GLU A 12 -14.06 -7.74 -7.35
N ASN A 13 -14.48 -6.96 -8.35
CA ASN A 13 -15.70 -7.24 -9.12
C ASN A 13 -15.46 -8.08 -10.39
N TYR A 14 -14.20 -8.39 -10.73
CA TYR A 14 -13.87 -9.13 -11.94
C TYR A 14 -13.50 -10.59 -11.65
N PRO A 15 -13.97 -11.55 -12.47
CA PRO A 15 -13.54 -12.94 -12.37
C PRO A 15 -12.00 -13.04 -12.42
N ALA A 16 -11.39 -13.95 -11.65
CA ALA A 16 -9.93 -14.14 -11.62
C ALA A 16 -9.30 -14.30 -13.02
N VAL A 17 -10.07 -14.83 -13.98
CA VAL A 17 -9.69 -15.02 -15.38
C VAL A 17 -9.57 -13.72 -16.20
N MET A 18 -10.14 -12.60 -15.76
CA MET A 18 -10.05 -11.30 -16.44
C MET A 18 -8.92 -10.40 -15.92
N ARG A 19 -8.29 -10.75 -14.78
CA ARG A 19 -7.21 -9.95 -14.16
C ARG A 19 -5.97 -9.78 -15.06
N PRO A 20 -5.49 -10.81 -15.79
CA PRO A 20 -4.38 -10.64 -16.74
C PRO A 20 -4.73 -9.72 -17.91
N LEU A 21 -6.00 -9.71 -18.33
CA LEU A 21 -6.49 -8.83 -19.40
C LEU A 21 -6.62 -7.38 -18.92
N LEU A 22 -7.02 -7.16 -17.67
CA LEU A 22 -7.07 -5.83 -17.04
C LEU A 22 -5.67 -5.26 -16.79
N ALA A 23 -4.71 -6.08 -16.37
CA ALA A 23 -3.30 -5.71 -16.29
C ALA A 23 -2.73 -5.32 -17.68
N ALA A 24 -3.07 -6.07 -18.73
CA ALA A 24 -2.70 -5.74 -20.11
C ALA A 24 -3.40 -4.46 -20.63
N ILE A 25 -4.61 -4.15 -20.17
CA ILE A 25 -5.32 -2.90 -20.50
C ILE A 25 -4.73 -1.71 -19.71
N ALA A 26 -4.28 -1.91 -18.47
CA ALA A 26 -3.53 -0.89 -17.72
C ALA A 26 -2.19 -0.55 -18.42
N MET A 27 -1.49 -1.56 -18.97
CA MET A 27 -0.30 -1.34 -19.83
C MET A 27 -0.62 -0.51 -21.09
N LEU A 28 -1.83 -0.61 -21.65
CA LEU A 28 -2.26 0.17 -22.81
C LEU A 28 -2.58 1.64 -22.48
N PHE A 29 -2.86 1.98 -21.21
CA PHE A 29 -3.16 3.35 -20.78
C PHE A 29 -1.98 4.09 -20.13
N ALA A 30 -0.88 3.41 -19.80
CA ALA A 30 0.32 4.03 -19.23
C ALA A 30 1.06 5.00 -20.19
N CYS A 31 0.74 4.99 -21.49
CA CYS A 31 1.42 5.81 -22.50
C CYS A 31 0.75 7.15 -22.85
N ALA A 32 -0.34 7.55 -22.19
CA ALA A 32 -1.06 8.77 -22.60
C ALA A 32 -0.47 10.10 -22.06
N GLY A 33 0.65 10.07 -21.34
CA GLY A 33 1.25 11.28 -20.74
C GLY A 33 2.77 11.32 -20.62
N ALA A 34 3.51 10.35 -21.16
CA ALA A 34 4.97 10.32 -21.05
C ALA A 34 5.62 11.33 -22.02
N SER A 35 6.33 12.33 -21.49
CA SER A 35 7.18 13.26 -22.25
C SER A 35 8.60 12.75 -22.45
N GLY A 36 9.04 11.80 -21.62
CA GLY A 36 10.39 11.24 -21.58
C GLY A 36 10.60 10.02 -22.49
N GLU A 37 11.87 9.65 -22.65
CA GLU A 37 12.30 8.45 -23.37
C GLU A 37 12.05 7.20 -22.51
N GLN A 38 11.50 6.13 -23.09
CA GLN A 38 11.19 4.90 -22.34
C GLN A 38 12.26 3.82 -22.56
N VAL A 39 12.61 3.11 -21.49
CA VAL A 39 13.52 1.96 -21.55
C VAL A 39 13.09 0.87 -20.59
N THR A 40 13.26 -0.39 -20.99
CA THR A 40 13.04 -1.55 -20.12
C THR A 40 14.38 -2.16 -19.71
N VAL A 41 14.55 -2.41 -18.41
CA VAL A 41 15.73 -3.10 -17.86
C VAL A 41 15.24 -4.13 -16.85
N GLU A 42 15.55 -5.41 -17.06
CA GLU A 42 15.17 -6.53 -16.19
C GLU A 42 13.66 -6.58 -15.89
N GLY A 43 12.84 -6.40 -16.92
CA GLY A 43 11.38 -6.39 -16.78
C GLY A 43 10.82 -5.14 -16.07
N VAL A 44 11.62 -4.12 -15.76
CA VAL A 44 11.15 -2.85 -15.21
C VAL A 44 11.16 -1.79 -16.29
N ASN A 45 10.03 -1.09 -16.48
CA ASN A 45 9.88 -0.02 -17.46
C ASN A 45 10.14 1.33 -16.79
N TYR A 46 11.10 2.06 -17.34
CA TYR A 46 11.52 3.37 -16.87
C TYR A 46 11.15 4.45 -17.87
N GLU A 47 10.75 5.62 -17.37
CA GLU A 47 10.73 6.87 -18.14
C GLU A 47 11.95 7.71 -17.75
N LEU A 48 12.64 8.22 -18.77
CA LEU A 48 13.89 8.95 -18.67
C LEU A 48 13.67 10.39 -19.10
N GLU A 49 13.95 11.32 -18.19
CA GLU A 49 13.84 12.74 -18.48
C GLU A 49 14.88 13.54 -17.69
N ASN A 50 15.57 14.47 -18.34
CA ASN A 50 16.48 15.43 -17.70
C ASN A 50 17.51 14.81 -16.73
N GLY A 51 18.06 13.64 -17.09
CA GLY A 51 19.06 12.92 -16.27
C GLY A 51 18.49 12.18 -15.05
N SER A 52 17.17 12.06 -14.97
CA SER A 52 16.46 11.26 -13.96
C SER A 52 15.70 10.11 -14.62
N ALA A 53 15.50 9.05 -13.87
CA ALA A 53 14.67 7.92 -14.24
C ALA A 53 13.56 7.74 -13.21
N GLU A 54 12.39 7.32 -13.68
CA GLU A 54 11.23 6.97 -12.86
C GLU A 54 10.75 5.57 -13.26
N VAL A 55 10.43 4.72 -12.28
CA VAL A 55 9.75 3.45 -12.58
C VAL A 55 8.28 3.74 -12.86
N VAL A 56 7.81 3.31 -14.03
CA VAL A 56 6.43 3.58 -14.49
C VAL A 56 5.58 2.32 -14.45
N SER A 57 6.15 1.17 -14.81
CA SER A 57 5.46 -0.12 -14.77
C SER A 57 6.47 -1.27 -14.77
N VAL A 58 5.96 -2.50 -14.68
CA VAL A 58 6.75 -3.72 -14.83
C VAL A 58 6.15 -4.64 -15.91
N ASN A 59 7.02 -5.40 -16.56
CA ASN A 59 6.67 -6.50 -17.45
C ASN A 59 6.87 -7.82 -16.67
N GLU A 60 5.76 -8.42 -16.23
CA GLU A 60 5.77 -9.66 -15.44
C GLU A 60 6.53 -10.82 -16.10
N ALA A 61 6.55 -10.90 -17.44
CA ALA A 61 7.20 -12.01 -18.15
C ALA A 61 8.73 -12.02 -17.99
N GLU A 62 9.31 -10.88 -17.61
CA GLU A 62 10.76 -10.67 -17.50
C GLU A 62 11.18 -10.34 -16.06
N LEU A 63 10.21 -10.15 -15.15
CA LEU A 63 10.47 -9.70 -13.79
C LEU A 63 11.02 -10.86 -12.93
N PRO A 64 12.14 -10.69 -12.22
CA PRO A 64 12.62 -11.67 -11.25
C PRO A 64 11.74 -11.68 -9.99
N GLN A 65 11.77 -12.78 -9.24
CA GLN A 65 11.10 -12.85 -7.94
C GLN A 65 11.75 -11.94 -6.88
N ASP A 66 13.08 -11.81 -6.94
CA ASP A 66 13.87 -10.90 -6.11
C ASP A 66 14.46 -9.81 -7.00
N LEU A 67 13.82 -8.64 -7.00
CA LEU A 67 14.21 -7.51 -7.85
C LEU A 67 15.20 -6.60 -7.12
N VAL A 68 16.24 -6.17 -7.83
CA VAL A 68 17.17 -5.13 -7.36
C VAL A 68 17.11 -3.98 -8.34
N LEU A 69 16.54 -2.85 -7.90
CA LEU A 69 16.46 -1.66 -8.75
C LEU A 69 17.84 -0.99 -8.84
N PRO A 70 18.29 -0.60 -10.04
CA PRO A 70 19.58 0.04 -10.21
C PRO A 70 19.55 1.49 -9.72
N ASP A 71 20.65 1.95 -9.09
CA ASP A 71 20.84 3.38 -8.75
C ASP A 71 20.76 4.29 -9.99
N THR A 72 21.10 3.73 -11.15
CA THR A 72 21.26 4.47 -12.40
C THR A 72 20.95 3.61 -13.61
N ILE A 73 20.14 4.16 -14.51
CA ILE A 73 19.83 3.60 -15.83
C ILE A 73 20.80 4.22 -16.84
N ARG A 74 21.45 3.38 -17.66
CA ARG A 74 22.29 3.82 -18.79
C ARG A 74 21.57 3.54 -20.09
N HIS A 75 21.31 4.58 -20.88
CA HIS A 75 20.59 4.46 -22.15
C HIS A 75 21.10 5.50 -23.15
N ASN A 76 21.37 5.08 -24.40
CA ASN A 76 21.85 5.95 -25.49
C ASN A 76 23.06 6.85 -25.13
N GLY A 77 23.98 6.34 -24.31
CA GLY A 77 25.15 7.08 -23.82
C GLY A 77 24.84 8.07 -22.67
N GLY A 78 23.56 8.27 -22.35
CA GLY A 78 23.09 9.03 -21.20
C GLY A 78 23.14 8.24 -19.89
N LYS A 79 23.10 8.97 -18.78
CA LYS A 79 23.09 8.44 -17.42
C LYS A 79 21.92 9.07 -16.66
N TYR A 80 21.03 8.23 -16.12
CA TYR A 80 19.79 8.66 -15.48
C TYR A 80 19.70 8.08 -14.08
N ALA A 81 19.71 8.91 -13.04
CA ALA A 81 19.60 8.43 -11.66
C ALA A 81 18.15 8.02 -11.38
N LEU A 82 17.92 6.85 -10.77
CA LEU A 82 16.57 6.45 -10.39
C LEU A 82 16.10 7.30 -9.21
N LYS A 83 15.07 8.12 -9.41
CA LYS A 83 14.57 9.09 -8.43
C LYS A 83 13.18 8.77 -7.89
N LYS A 84 12.34 8.15 -8.70
CA LYS A 84 10.92 7.98 -8.37
C LYS A 84 10.41 6.58 -8.69
N LEU A 85 9.55 6.05 -7.82
CA LEU A 85 8.66 4.92 -8.13
C LEU A 85 7.24 5.48 -8.24
N ARG A 86 6.62 5.39 -9.42
CA ARG A 86 5.26 5.94 -9.64
C ARG A 86 4.19 5.10 -8.96
N ALA A 87 3.01 5.71 -8.81
CA ALA A 87 1.84 5.03 -8.28
C ALA A 87 1.55 3.76 -9.08
N GLU A 88 1.28 2.65 -8.38
CA GLU A 88 0.93 1.34 -8.95
C GLU A 88 1.98 0.74 -9.92
N SER A 89 3.21 1.27 -9.94
CA SER A 89 4.24 0.89 -10.91
C SER A 89 4.73 -0.57 -10.77
N PHE A 90 4.55 -1.20 -9.62
CA PHE A 90 4.79 -2.62 -9.39
C PHE A 90 3.47 -3.41 -9.26
N THR A 91 2.59 -3.27 -10.26
CA THR A 91 1.41 -4.13 -10.38
C THR A 91 1.80 -5.49 -10.92
N THR A 92 1.63 -6.55 -10.13
CA THR A 92 2.00 -7.92 -10.54
C THR A 92 1.00 -8.99 -10.09
N SER A 93 0.98 -10.12 -10.80
CA SER A 93 0.32 -11.35 -10.40
C SER A 93 0.80 -11.87 -9.04
N ASP A 94 -0.11 -12.53 -8.31
CA ASP A 94 0.13 -13.04 -6.95
C ASP A 94 1.37 -13.94 -6.85
N GLY A 95 2.25 -13.62 -5.92
CA GLY A 95 3.46 -14.39 -5.62
C GLY A 95 4.61 -14.20 -6.62
N LEU A 96 4.44 -13.37 -7.66
CA LEU A 96 5.49 -13.13 -8.65
C LEU A 96 6.66 -12.36 -8.02
N LEU A 97 6.40 -11.15 -7.50
CA LEU A 97 7.42 -10.31 -6.88
C LEU A 97 7.44 -10.57 -5.36
N GLN A 98 8.48 -11.25 -4.89
CA GLN A 98 8.63 -11.64 -3.48
C GLN A 98 9.56 -10.69 -2.72
N SER A 99 10.51 -10.06 -3.40
CA SER A 99 11.26 -8.95 -2.79
C SER A 99 11.68 -7.90 -3.79
N VAL A 100 11.87 -6.69 -3.27
CA VAL A 100 12.45 -5.57 -4.01
C VAL A 100 13.53 -4.90 -3.16
N THR A 101 14.65 -4.55 -3.77
CA THR A 101 15.68 -3.71 -3.17
C THR A 101 15.70 -2.36 -3.87
N ILE A 102 15.37 -1.32 -3.11
CA ILE A 102 15.28 0.04 -3.60
C ILE A 102 16.64 0.75 -3.38
N PRO A 103 17.18 1.43 -4.39
CA PRO A 103 18.44 2.16 -4.26
C PRO A 103 18.27 3.46 -3.46
N GLY A 104 19.36 3.90 -2.83
CA GLY A 104 19.37 5.12 -2.02
C GLY A 104 19.14 6.40 -2.83
N THR A 105 19.23 6.32 -4.16
CA THR A 105 18.97 7.44 -5.06
C THR A 105 17.50 7.82 -5.17
N VAL A 106 16.58 6.91 -4.82
CA VAL A 106 15.12 7.14 -4.82
C VAL A 106 14.75 8.11 -3.73
N THR A 107 14.13 9.22 -4.14
CA THR A 107 13.69 10.30 -3.26
C THR A 107 12.17 10.39 -3.16
N GLU A 108 11.44 9.69 -4.04
CA GLU A 108 9.98 9.74 -4.09
C GLU A 108 9.40 8.35 -4.40
N ILE A 109 8.46 7.90 -3.58
CA ILE A 109 7.67 6.69 -3.79
C ILE A 109 6.22 7.14 -3.71
N GLU A 110 5.52 7.12 -4.84
CA GLU A 110 4.14 7.54 -4.92
C GLU A 110 3.18 6.49 -4.33
N GLU A 111 1.94 6.90 -4.10
CA GLU A 111 0.91 6.09 -3.45
C GLU A 111 0.75 4.72 -4.11
N ASN A 112 0.72 3.66 -3.29
CA ASN A 112 0.51 2.29 -3.74
C ASN A 112 1.48 1.84 -4.86
N ALA A 113 2.74 2.31 -4.87
CA ALA A 113 3.74 1.89 -5.85
C ALA A 113 3.87 0.34 -5.93
N PHE A 114 3.63 -0.37 -4.83
CA PHE A 114 3.67 -1.83 -4.74
C PHE A 114 2.27 -2.47 -4.69
N CYS A 115 1.54 -2.34 -5.80
CA CYS A 115 0.23 -2.98 -5.99
C CYS A 115 0.38 -4.48 -6.34
N THR A 116 0.90 -5.27 -5.42
CA THR A 116 1.18 -6.70 -5.59
C THR A 116 0.76 -7.48 -4.37
N THR A 117 0.65 -8.80 -4.53
CA THR A 117 0.50 -9.76 -3.44
C THR A 117 1.60 -10.83 -3.52
N GLY A 118 1.95 -11.42 -2.39
CA GLY A 118 3.09 -12.33 -2.24
C GLY A 118 4.41 -11.62 -1.92
N LEU A 119 4.40 -10.30 -1.71
CA LEU A 119 5.60 -9.56 -1.34
C LEU A 119 5.99 -9.92 0.09
N LYS A 120 7.23 -10.37 0.28
CA LYS A 120 7.77 -10.80 1.57
C LYS A 120 8.63 -9.74 2.24
N ARG A 121 9.39 -8.96 1.46
CA ARG A 121 10.29 -7.92 1.97
C ARG A 121 10.58 -6.81 0.97
N ILE A 122 10.70 -5.59 1.48
CA ILE A 122 11.20 -4.41 0.78
C ILE A 122 12.50 -4.01 1.45
N ASN A 123 13.64 -4.12 0.76
CA ASN A 123 14.92 -3.66 1.27
C ASN A 123 15.20 -2.24 0.75
N MET A 124 15.91 -1.45 1.55
CA MET A 124 16.30 -0.09 1.19
C MET A 124 17.81 0.07 1.38
N ALA A 125 18.52 0.43 0.32
CA ALA A 125 19.90 0.90 0.44
C ALA A 125 19.95 2.23 1.22
N LEU A 126 21.13 2.62 1.70
CA LEU A 126 21.27 3.83 2.53
C LEU A 126 20.65 5.05 1.83
N SER A 127 19.63 5.63 2.47
CA SER A 127 18.84 6.75 1.96
C SER A 127 18.58 7.75 3.09
N ASP A 128 18.53 9.03 2.73
CA ASP A 128 18.15 10.12 3.64
C ASP A 128 16.62 10.30 3.73
N VAL A 129 15.85 9.62 2.88
CA VAL A 129 14.38 9.80 2.78
C VAL A 129 13.63 8.61 3.34
N TYR A 130 14.07 7.39 3.02
CA TYR A 130 13.40 6.16 3.44
C TYR A 130 14.34 5.26 4.24
N LEU A 131 13.73 4.35 4.98
CA LEU A 131 14.38 3.30 5.72
C LEU A 131 13.61 2.01 5.52
N SER A 132 14.32 0.88 5.44
CA SER A 132 13.71 -0.44 5.61
C SER A 132 14.19 -1.05 6.92
N VAL A 133 13.24 -1.52 7.74
CA VAL A 133 13.51 -2.28 8.96
C VAL A 133 12.82 -3.62 8.81
N ASP A 134 13.61 -4.69 8.83
CA ASP A 134 13.15 -6.08 8.66
C ASP A 134 12.30 -6.33 7.39
N GLY A 135 12.48 -5.52 6.35
CA GLY A 135 11.71 -5.65 5.10
C GLY A 135 10.45 -4.78 5.04
N VAL A 136 10.18 -3.98 6.06
CA VAL A 136 9.08 -3.01 6.11
C VAL A 136 9.60 -1.60 5.81
N LEU A 137 8.91 -0.89 4.92
CA LEU A 137 9.31 0.43 4.43
C LEU A 137 8.73 1.56 5.28
N PHE A 138 9.60 2.43 5.77
CA PHE A 138 9.29 3.60 6.57
C PHE A 138 9.90 4.88 5.98
N SER A 139 9.44 6.04 6.46
CA SER A 139 10.23 7.27 6.39
C SER A 139 11.54 7.11 7.16
N ARG A 140 12.56 7.93 6.81
CA ARG A 140 13.89 7.85 7.44
C ARG A 140 13.86 8.04 8.95
N ASP A 141 12.96 8.88 9.45
CA ASP A 141 12.74 9.15 10.86
C ASP A 141 11.76 8.17 11.54
N MET A 142 11.30 7.15 10.81
CA MET A 142 10.34 6.13 11.24
C MET A 142 8.98 6.68 11.70
N LYS A 143 8.64 7.92 11.32
CA LYS A 143 7.34 8.54 11.63
C LYS A 143 6.20 8.07 10.74
N VAL A 144 6.51 7.62 9.52
CA VAL A 144 5.52 7.15 8.55
C VAL A 144 5.82 5.71 8.17
N LEU A 145 4.84 4.83 8.32
CA LEU A 145 4.85 3.49 7.73
C LEU A 145 4.30 3.59 6.30
N TYR A 146 5.15 3.34 5.29
CA TYR A 146 4.76 3.42 3.88
C TYR A 146 4.25 2.08 3.33
N ARG A 147 4.91 0.97 3.66
CA ARG A 147 4.48 -0.35 3.19
C ARG A 147 5.00 -1.47 4.08
N CYS A 148 4.09 -2.25 4.62
CA CYS A 148 4.33 -3.58 5.14
C CYS A 148 4.05 -4.61 4.02
N PRO A 149 4.95 -5.56 3.77
CA PRO A 149 4.70 -6.63 2.81
C PRO A 149 3.47 -7.47 3.19
N ASP A 150 2.69 -7.92 2.21
CA ASP A 150 1.42 -8.62 2.46
C ASP A 150 1.61 -10.10 2.82
N ALA A 151 2.69 -10.71 2.32
CA ALA A 151 3.17 -12.05 2.67
C ALA A 151 4.37 -11.97 3.62
N TYR A 152 4.34 -11.02 4.54
CA TYR A 152 5.39 -10.81 5.53
C TYR A 152 5.59 -12.06 6.39
N GLU A 153 6.68 -12.79 6.14
CA GLU A 153 7.05 -14.03 6.82
C GLU A 153 8.04 -13.71 7.95
N THR A 154 7.54 -13.27 9.11
CA THR A 154 8.38 -13.23 10.32
C THR A 154 8.03 -14.35 11.28
N SER A 155 9.07 -14.98 11.80
CA SER A 155 8.96 -15.96 12.90
C SER A 155 8.85 -15.28 14.28
N GLU A 156 9.12 -13.98 14.33
CA GLU A 156 9.01 -13.13 15.51
C GLU A 156 7.90 -12.10 15.28
N ARG A 157 7.20 -11.72 16.34
CA ARG A 157 6.05 -10.79 16.26
C ARG A 157 6.49 -9.50 15.58
N TYR A 158 5.90 -9.14 14.44
CA TYR A 158 6.01 -7.75 13.98
C TYR A 158 5.35 -6.85 15.02
N LEU A 159 6.14 -5.92 15.55
CA LEU A 159 5.68 -4.84 16.40
C LEU A 159 5.89 -3.57 15.61
N MET A 160 4.80 -2.83 15.35
CA MET A 160 4.95 -1.49 14.80
C MET A 160 5.87 -0.67 15.74
N PRO A 161 6.81 0.15 15.25
CA PRO A 161 7.62 0.96 16.14
C PRO A 161 6.76 2.01 16.88
N ASP A 162 7.08 2.28 18.15
CA ASP A 162 6.35 3.25 18.99
C ASP A 162 6.46 4.70 18.50
N CYS A 163 7.46 4.99 17.67
CA CYS A 163 7.68 6.28 17.08
C CYS A 163 6.77 6.58 15.88
N VAL A 164 6.05 5.60 15.33
CA VAL A 164 5.19 5.77 14.15
C VAL A 164 4.01 6.70 14.49
N GLU A 165 3.84 7.75 13.69
CA GLU A 165 2.77 8.74 13.82
C GLU A 165 1.72 8.63 12.71
N GLU A 166 2.07 8.03 11.56
CA GLU A 166 1.18 7.82 10.42
C GLU A 166 1.35 6.43 9.80
N ILE A 167 0.21 5.77 9.55
CA ILE A 167 0.12 4.63 8.62
C ILE A 167 -0.36 5.21 7.28
N ALA A 168 0.49 5.20 6.26
CA ALA A 168 0.18 5.77 4.96
C ALA A 168 -0.94 5.00 4.23
N SER A 169 -1.46 5.58 3.15
CA SER A 169 -2.44 4.89 2.31
C SER A 169 -1.89 3.56 1.78
N TYR A 170 -2.72 2.51 1.78
CA TYR A 170 -2.36 1.14 1.40
C TYR A 170 -1.20 0.48 2.18
N ALA A 171 -0.70 1.08 3.25
CA ALA A 171 0.52 0.63 3.90
C ALA A 171 0.42 -0.79 4.50
N LEU A 172 -0.77 -1.22 4.93
CA LEU A 172 -1.06 -2.56 5.45
C LEU A 172 -2.15 -3.26 4.60
N ALA A 173 -2.34 -2.82 3.35
CA ALA A 173 -3.27 -3.43 2.41
C ALA A 173 -2.90 -4.90 2.17
N ASP A 174 -3.91 -5.76 2.18
CA ASP A 174 -3.84 -7.20 1.96
C ASP A 174 -2.98 -7.99 2.95
N CYS A 175 -2.38 -7.35 3.97
CA CYS A 175 -1.52 -8.01 4.95
C CYS A 175 -2.16 -9.25 5.58
N LYS A 176 -1.41 -10.35 5.54
CA LYS A 176 -1.78 -11.65 6.14
C LYS A 176 -0.99 -11.84 7.45
N PHE A 177 -1.35 -11.07 8.46
CA PHE A 177 -0.80 -11.18 9.80
C PHE A 177 -0.99 -12.58 10.39
N GLN A 178 0.00 -13.07 11.12
CA GLN A 178 -0.01 -14.39 11.76
C GLN A 178 0.17 -14.27 13.27
N GLY A 179 -0.19 -15.32 14.01
CA GLY A 179 -0.04 -15.38 15.47
C GLY A 179 -0.78 -14.26 16.19
N GLU A 180 -0.20 -13.75 17.28
CA GLU A 180 -0.84 -12.75 18.15
C GLU A 180 -1.14 -11.42 17.46
N MET A 181 -0.38 -11.05 16.41
CA MET A 181 -0.64 -9.83 15.63
C MET A 181 -1.96 -9.91 14.85
N ARG A 182 -2.39 -11.12 14.48
CA ARG A 182 -3.73 -11.33 13.91
C ARG A 182 -4.81 -11.06 14.95
N ASP A 183 -4.60 -11.54 16.17
CA ASP A 183 -5.62 -11.55 17.22
C ASP A 183 -5.90 -10.14 17.76
N CYS A 184 -4.86 -9.33 17.96
CA CYS A 184 -4.99 -7.94 18.39
C CYS A 184 -3.90 -7.05 17.79
N PHE A 185 -4.30 -6.18 16.86
CA PHE A 185 -3.43 -5.13 16.36
C PHE A 185 -3.44 -3.97 17.36
N GLU A 186 -2.41 -3.91 18.21
CA GLU A 186 -2.20 -2.80 19.15
C GLU A 186 -1.43 -1.68 18.46
N MET A 187 -2.10 -0.53 18.32
CA MET A 187 -1.49 0.69 17.82
C MET A 187 -0.85 1.47 18.98
N PHE A 188 0.26 2.16 18.72
CA PHE A 188 1.00 2.92 19.73
C PHE A 188 0.39 4.29 19.98
N ASP A 189 0.48 4.77 21.22
CA ASP A 189 -0.07 6.06 21.69
C ASP A 189 0.49 7.29 20.95
N GLY A 190 1.50 7.12 20.10
CA GLY A 190 2.01 8.16 19.20
C GLY A 190 1.28 8.26 17.85
N LEU A 191 0.48 7.25 17.47
CA LEU A 191 -0.18 7.17 16.16
C LEU A 191 -1.28 8.23 16.07
N LYS A 192 -1.22 9.08 15.05
CA LYS A 192 -2.16 10.20 14.83
C LYS A 192 -3.09 9.95 13.66
N LYS A 193 -2.60 9.28 12.62
CA LYS A 193 -3.29 9.15 11.33
C LYS A 193 -3.22 7.73 10.76
N ILE A 194 -4.35 7.29 10.23
CA ILE A 194 -4.48 6.10 9.40
C ILE A 194 -4.95 6.56 8.02
N GLY A 195 -4.19 6.28 6.97
CA GLY A 195 -4.45 6.72 5.60
C GLY A 195 -5.57 5.96 4.90
N ASP A 196 -5.85 6.38 3.67
CA ASP A 196 -6.90 5.78 2.83
C ASP A 196 -6.53 4.33 2.51
N PHE A 197 -7.50 3.42 2.59
CA PHE A 197 -7.28 1.99 2.30
C PHE A 197 -6.16 1.33 3.13
N ALA A 198 -5.70 1.94 4.23
CA ALA A 198 -4.50 1.51 4.95
C ALA A 198 -4.51 0.03 5.35
N PHE A 199 -5.66 -0.52 5.74
CA PHE A 199 -5.85 -1.92 6.14
C PHE A 199 -6.75 -2.70 5.16
N VAL A 200 -7.01 -2.20 3.94
CA VAL A 200 -7.95 -2.84 3.02
C VAL A 200 -7.63 -4.32 2.84
N SER A 201 -8.65 -5.18 2.97
CA SER A 201 -8.53 -6.64 2.80
C SER A 201 -7.47 -7.35 3.69
N SER A 202 -7.01 -6.67 4.75
CA SER A 202 -6.13 -7.27 5.77
C SER A 202 -6.91 -8.26 6.65
N ASN A 203 -6.20 -9.19 7.28
CA ASN A 203 -6.80 -10.24 8.12
C ASN A 203 -6.82 -9.90 9.63
N VAL A 204 -6.80 -8.62 9.99
CA VAL A 204 -6.91 -8.18 11.39
C VAL A 204 -8.21 -8.67 12.02
N VAL A 205 -8.14 -9.26 13.22
CA VAL A 205 -9.33 -9.74 13.96
C VAL A 205 -9.84 -8.70 14.95
N SER A 206 -8.95 -7.97 15.60
CA SER A 206 -9.32 -6.86 16.46
C SER A 206 -8.36 -5.67 16.33
N VAL A 207 -8.91 -4.47 16.47
CA VAL A 207 -8.17 -3.21 16.43
C VAL A 207 -8.46 -2.45 17.71
N LYS A 208 -7.40 -2.08 18.44
CA LYS A 208 -7.46 -1.14 19.57
C LYS A 208 -6.78 0.15 19.16
N MET A 209 -7.59 1.15 18.83
CA MET A 209 -7.10 2.46 18.44
C MET A 209 -6.81 3.31 19.68
N PRO A 210 -5.61 3.90 19.83
CA PRO A 210 -5.29 4.80 20.91
C PRO A 210 -5.97 6.16 20.67
N ASP A 211 -6.25 6.89 21.75
CA ASP A 211 -6.93 8.17 21.70
C ASP A 211 -6.11 9.28 21.02
N SER A 212 -4.83 9.00 20.71
CA SER A 212 -3.97 9.86 19.89
C SER A 212 -4.38 9.90 18.41
N VAL A 213 -5.12 8.89 17.93
CA VAL A 213 -5.58 8.85 16.54
C VAL A 213 -6.72 9.85 16.37
N THR A 214 -6.48 10.87 15.56
CA THR A 214 -7.47 11.93 15.27
C THR A 214 -7.97 11.87 13.83
N THR A 215 -7.33 11.11 12.96
CA THR A 215 -7.62 11.10 11.52
C THR A 215 -7.65 9.69 10.96
N LEU A 216 -8.76 9.39 10.27
CA LEU A 216 -8.96 8.17 9.49
C LEU A 216 -9.17 8.54 8.02
N GLY A 217 -8.57 7.78 7.13
CA GLY A 217 -8.76 7.89 5.69
C GLY A 217 -9.98 7.14 5.16
N GLU A 218 -10.42 7.45 3.95
CA GLU A 218 -11.52 6.74 3.32
C GLU A 218 -11.20 5.24 3.20
N ARG A 219 -12.22 4.40 3.46
CA ARG A 219 -12.12 2.94 3.29
C ARG A 219 -10.97 2.29 4.06
N CYS A 220 -10.54 2.89 5.19
CA CYS A 220 -9.40 2.46 5.99
C CYS A 220 -9.36 0.96 6.30
N PHE A 221 -10.49 0.36 6.67
CA PHE A 221 -10.64 -1.07 7.00
C PHE A 221 -11.61 -1.78 6.04
N LEU A 222 -11.76 -1.28 4.80
CA LEU A 222 -12.61 -1.91 3.78
C LEU A 222 -12.26 -3.40 3.63
N SER A 223 -13.28 -4.26 3.55
CA SER A 223 -13.12 -5.70 3.30
C SER A 223 -12.23 -6.44 4.31
N CYS A 224 -12.02 -5.90 5.52
CA CYS A 224 -11.41 -6.64 6.64
C CYS A 224 -12.39 -7.71 7.16
N LYS A 225 -12.57 -8.80 6.42
CA LYS A 225 -13.59 -9.83 6.66
C LYS A 225 -13.43 -10.56 7.99
N ASP A 226 -12.22 -10.58 8.53
CA ASP A 226 -11.93 -11.20 9.82
C ASP A 226 -12.12 -10.26 11.02
N LEU A 227 -12.29 -8.95 10.79
CA LEU A 227 -12.40 -7.93 11.83
C LEU A 227 -13.69 -8.10 12.63
N ALA A 228 -13.56 -8.53 13.87
CA ALA A 228 -14.67 -8.83 14.78
C ALA A 228 -14.91 -7.73 15.82
N SER A 229 -13.88 -6.96 16.19
CA SER A 229 -14.02 -5.88 17.17
C SER A 229 -13.09 -4.70 16.89
N VAL A 230 -13.63 -3.48 17.03
CA VAL A 230 -12.87 -2.24 16.92
C VAL A 230 -13.18 -1.39 18.15
N LYS A 231 -12.13 -0.99 18.88
CA LYS A 231 -12.19 0.13 19.80
C LYS A 231 -11.71 1.37 19.06
N LEU A 232 -12.62 2.31 18.81
CA LEU A 232 -12.32 3.61 18.20
C LEU A 232 -11.66 4.55 19.22
N SER A 233 -10.89 5.52 18.70
CA SER A 233 -10.33 6.61 19.49
C SER A 233 -11.42 7.58 19.93
N GLU A 234 -11.39 7.99 21.20
CA GLU A 234 -12.32 8.99 21.76
C GLU A 234 -12.03 10.42 21.25
N SER A 235 -10.97 10.61 20.47
CA SER A 235 -10.61 11.90 19.85
C SER A 235 -11.08 12.03 18.40
N LEU A 236 -11.74 11.01 17.83
CA LEU A 236 -12.22 11.07 16.45
C LEU A 236 -13.41 12.01 16.30
N THR A 237 -13.37 12.86 15.28
CA THR A 237 -14.49 13.77 14.94
C THR A 237 -15.34 13.28 13.77
N GLU A 238 -14.81 12.35 12.97
CA GLU A 238 -15.41 11.83 11.75
C GLU A 238 -15.12 10.33 11.59
N LEU A 239 -16.11 9.58 11.10
CA LEU A 239 -15.89 8.28 10.47
C LEU A 239 -16.03 8.44 8.96
N PRO A 240 -14.97 8.24 8.16
CA PRO A 240 -15.00 8.54 6.73
C PRO A 240 -15.76 7.48 5.93
N ASP A 241 -16.00 7.80 4.66
CA ASP A 241 -16.74 6.95 3.73
C ASP A 241 -16.14 5.53 3.68
N GLY A 242 -17.01 4.54 3.83
CA GLY A 242 -16.68 3.13 3.69
C GLY A 242 -15.62 2.57 4.67
N CYS A 243 -15.25 3.26 5.76
CA CYS A 243 -14.12 2.81 6.58
C CYS A 243 -14.25 1.37 7.09
N PHE A 244 -15.44 0.88 7.44
CA PHE A 244 -15.72 -0.51 7.85
C PHE A 244 -16.67 -1.22 6.88
N ASP A 245 -16.65 -0.82 5.62
CA ASP A 245 -17.46 -1.45 4.58
C ASP A 245 -17.00 -2.90 4.34
N TYR A 246 -17.94 -3.81 4.11
CA TYR A 246 -17.70 -5.25 3.95
C TYR A 246 -16.90 -5.95 5.09
N CYS A 247 -16.85 -5.37 6.28
CA CYS A 247 -16.36 -6.01 7.51
C CYS A 247 -17.40 -7.01 8.06
N SER A 248 -17.54 -8.16 7.41
CA SER A 248 -18.65 -9.10 7.66
C SER A 248 -18.70 -9.70 9.07
N ARG A 249 -17.57 -9.75 9.80
CA ARG A 249 -17.52 -10.19 11.20
C ARG A 249 -17.75 -9.08 12.22
N LEU A 250 -17.74 -7.80 11.82
CA LEU A 250 -17.91 -6.68 12.73
C LEU A 250 -19.40 -6.49 13.04
N ALA A 251 -19.90 -7.23 14.02
CA ALA A 251 -21.32 -7.23 14.38
C ALA A 251 -21.81 -5.86 14.86
N SER A 252 -21.06 -5.22 15.75
CA SER A 252 -21.38 -3.91 16.33
C SER A 252 -20.19 -2.98 16.29
N LEU A 253 -20.46 -1.68 16.17
CA LEU A 253 -19.45 -0.62 16.29
C LEU A 253 -19.98 0.40 17.30
N VAL A 254 -19.21 0.63 18.37
CA VAL A 254 -19.50 1.72 19.32
C VAL A 254 -18.85 2.97 18.77
N VAL A 255 -19.67 3.94 18.39
CA VAL A 255 -19.21 5.23 17.86
C VAL A 255 -18.98 6.19 19.03
N PRO A 256 -17.77 6.76 19.18
CA PRO A 256 -17.47 7.75 20.22
C PRO A 256 -18.37 8.99 20.13
N ALA A 257 -18.67 9.61 21.27
CA ALA A 257 -19.52 10.80 21.32
C ALA A 257 -18.92 12.04 20.62
N SER A 258 -17.60 12.04 20.44
CA SER A 258 -16.85 13.07 19.70
C SER A 258 -17.12 13.05 18.19
N VAL A 259 -17.61 11.93 17.64
CA VAL A 259 -17.86 11.79 16.21
C VAL A 259 -19.12 12.56 15.83
N THR A 260 -18.94 13.59 15.01
CA THR A 260 -20.00 14.49 14.52
C THR A 260 -20.38 14.26 13.06
N LYS A 261 -19.56 13.50 12.32
CA LYS A 261 -19.77 13.20 10.90
C LYS A 261 -19.60 11.69 10.64
N LEU A 262 -20.57 11.13 9.92
CA LEU A 262 -20.56 9.75 9.45
C LEU A 262 -20.56 9.78 7.91
N GLY A 263 -19.56 9.17 7.32
CA GLY A 263 -19.43 9.00 5.88
C GLY A 263 -20.39 7.97 5.33
N ASP A 264 -20.61 8.05 4.03
CA ASP A 264 -21.46 7.12 3.31
C ASP A 264 -20.90 5.70 3.43
N PHE A 265 -21.80 4.75 3.70
CA PHE A 265 -21.44 3.34 3.82
C PHE A 265 -20.35 3.03 4.87
N CYS A 266 -20.13 3.91 5.87
CA CYS A 266 -19.08 3.76 6.87
C CYS A 266 -19.05 2.39 7.57
N LYS A 267 -20.19 1.70 7.69
CA LYS A 267 -20.30 0.29 8.06
C LYS A 267 -21.46 -0.36 7.29
N ARG A 268 -21.16 -1.31 6.39
CA ARG A 268 -22.15 -2.23 5.80
C ARG A 268 -21.69 -3.67 6.01
N THR A 269 -22.63 -4.56 6.31
CA THR A 269 -22.32 -5.96 6.61
C THR A 269 -22.65 -6.92 5.46
N THR A 270 -23.60 -6.59 4.57
CA THR A 270 -23.91 -7.22 3.27
C THR A 270 -24.91 -6.35 2.49
N MET A 271 -25.07 -6.57 1.17
CA MET A 271 -26.25 -6.12 0.43
C MET A 271 -27.40 -7.09 0.74
N ASP A 272 -28.33 -6.67 1.59
CA ASP A 272 -29.69 -7.22 1.62
C ASP A 272 -30.62 -6.27 0.85
#